data_AF-A0A3D1X084-F1
#
_entry.id   AF-A0A3D1X084-F1
#
_cell.length_a   1.000
_cell.length_b   1.000
_cell.length_c   1.000
_cell.angle_alpha   90.00
_cell.angle_beta   90.00
_cell.angle_gamma   90.00
#
_symmetry.space_group_name_H-M   'P 1'
#
loop_
_entity.id
_entity.type
_entity.pdbx_description
1 polymer ?
#
loop_
_entity_poly.entity_id
_entity_poly.type
_entity_poly.pdbx_seq_one_letter_code
_entity_poly.pdbx_strand_id
1 'polypeptide(L)'
;MGCTCSCGGDCTVNLLYACSGAANTGLLADQVARTLASDGKGSMTCLAAVGADLSGFLASARSADKNVVIDGCKVACGAKIFTEKGLPFEHYITTDFGVLKGQTPITAEVIETVALQIGRMM
;
A
#
# COMPACT_ATOMS: atom_id res chain seq x y z
N MET A 1 15.22 7.16 10.20
CA MET A 1 14.53 7.15 11.50
C MET A 1 13.24 6.34 11.35
N GLY A 2 12.99 5.25 12.06
CA GLY A 2 13.78 4.59 13.08
C GLY A 2 13.36 3.13 13.24
N CYS A 3 14.25 2.35 13.82
CA CYS A 3 13.93 1.12 14.53
C CYS A 3 14.72 1.20 15.84
N THR A 4 14.06 1.62 16.92
CA THR A 4 14.61 1.57 18.28
C THR A 4 13.97 0.39 19.00
N CYS A 5 14.40 -0.82 18.64
CA CYS A 5 14.03 -2.05 19.32
C CYS A 5 15.32 -2.84 19.58
N SER A 6 15.65 -3.08 20.86
CA SER A 6 16.88 -3.77 21.31
C SER A 6 16.92 -5.28 21.04
N CYS A 7 16.19 -5.78 20.04
CA CYS A 7 16.17 -7.20 19.70
C CYS A 7 16.59 -7.33 18.23
N GLY A 8 17.75 -7.94 17.98
CA GLY A 8 18.36 -8.12 16.67
C GLY A 8 17.60 -9.10 15.75
N GLY A 9 16.34 -8.82 15.47
CA GLY A 9 15.65 -9.38 14.31
C GLY A 9 16.01 -8.58 13.07
N ASP A 10 16.04 -9.24 11.91
CA ASP A 10 16.15 -8.56 10.61
C ASP A 10 14.97 -7.58 10.47
N CYS A 11 15.25 -6.29 10.62
CA CYS A 11 14.26 -5.24 10.56
C CYS A 11 13.92 -4.95 9.09
N THR A 12 13.07 -5.76 8.47
CA THR A 12 12.58 -5.50 7.11
C THR A 12 11.77 -4.22 7.06
N VAL A 13 12.21 -3.25 6.27
CA VAL A 13 11.54 -1.96 6.05
C VAL A 13 10.55 -2.12 4.90
N ASN A 14 9.30 -2.42 5.26
CA ASN A 14 8.19 -2.45 4.30
C ASN A 14 7.50 -1.08 4.26
N LEU A 15 7.40 -0.48 3.07
CA LEU A 15 6.65 0.75 2.83
C LEU A 15 5.33 0.44 2.13
N LEU A 16 4.24 0.92 2.71
CA LEU A 16 2.88 0.72 2.19
C LEU A 16 2.39 1.99 1.50
N TYR A 17 1.85 1.84 0.29
CA TYR A 17 1.33 2.92 -0.54
C TYR A 17 -0.10 2.60 -0.92
N ALA A 18 -1.03 3.51 -0.64
CA ALA A 18 -2.43 3.32 -0.96
C ALA A 18 -2.91 4.27 -2.06
N CYS A 19 -3.78 3.75 -2.93
CA CYS A 19 -4.63 4.57 -3.77
C CYS A 19 -5.77 5.16 -2.94
N SER A 20 -5.61 6.39 -2.43
CA SER A 20 -6.68 7.12 -1.73
C SER A 20 -7.55 7.93 -2.71
N GLY A 21 -8.00 7.30 -3.80
CA GLY A 21 -8.78 7.94 -4.86
C GLY A 21 -10.27 8.11 -4.52
N ALA A 22 -11.00 8.89 -5.34
CA ALA A 22 -12.38 9.29 -5.07
C ALA A 22 -13.45 8.17 -5.05
N ALA A 23 -13.13 6.96 -5.52
CA ALA A 23 -14.09 5.85 -5.58
C ALA A 23 -14.09 5.03 -4.28
N ASN A 24 -15.16 4.25 -4.05
CA ASN A 24 -15.25 3.28 -2.95
C ASN A 24 -14.04 2.34 -2.89
N THR A 25 -13.50 1.94 -4.03
CA THR A 25 -12.33 1.06 -4.06
C THR A 25 -11.02 1.75 -3.69
N GLY A 26 -10.94 3.08 -3.84
CA GLY A 26 -9.85 3.89 -3.30
C GLY A 26 -9.96 4.08 -1.79
N LEU A 27 -11.18 4.30 -1.28
CA LEU A 27 -11.46 4.24 0.16
C LEU A 27 -11.01 2.88 0.73
N LEU A 28 -11.37 1.77 0.09
CA LEU A 28 -10.94 0.44 0.53
C LEU A 28 -9.42 0.28 0.53
N ALA A 29 -8.73 0.71 -0.52
CA ALA A 29 -7.27 0.62 -0.60
C ALA A 29 -6.57 1.39 0.54
N ASP A 30 -7.05 2.60 0.84
CA ASP A 30 -6.58 3.40 1.97
C ASP A 30 -6.82 2.70 3.32
N GLN A 31 -8.03 2.18 3.56
CA GLN A 31 -8.35 1.51 4.81
C GLN A 31 -7.56 0.21 4.99
N VAL A 32 -7.40 -0.59 3.94
CA VAL A 32 -6.59 -1.81 3.96
C VAL A 32 -5.12 -1.50 4.30
N ALA A 33 -4.54 -0.47 3.67
CA ALA A 33 -3.16 -0.08 3.97
C ALA A 33 -2.98 0.38 5.43
N ARG A 34 -3.98 1.07 6.00
CA ARG A 34 -3.99 1.46 7.42
C ARG A 34 -4.08 0.25 8.34
N THR A 35 -4.93 -0.72 8.03
CA THR A 35 -5.04 -1.98 8.79
C THR A 35 -3.73 -2.75 8.77
N LEU A 36 -3.10 -2.90 7.59
CA LEU A 36 -1.79 -3.54 7.48
C LEU A 36 -0.70 -2.81 8.29
N ALA A 37 -0.73 -1.47 8.29
CA ALA A 37 0.19 -0.68 9.11
C ALA A 37 -0.05 -0.86 10.61
N SER A 38 -1.32 -0.87 11.07
CA SER A 38 -1.64 -1.11 12.48
C SER A 38 -1.26 -2.52 12.93
N ASP A 39 -1.29 -3.49 12.02
CA ASP A 39 -0.89 -4.87 12.25
C ASP A 39 0.64 -5.06 12.20
N GLY A 40 1.41 -3.98 12.03
CA GLY A 40 2.87 -4.01 11.99
C GLY A 40 3.47 -4.59 10.71
N LYS A 41 2.68 -4.70 9.63
CA LYS A 41 3.15 -5.27 8.34
C LYS A 41 4.02 -4.31 7.51
N GLY A 42 4.03 -3.03 7.87
CA GLY A 42 4.84 -1.99 7.24
C GLY A 42 4.46 -0.59 7.70
N SER A 43 5.19 0.41 7.22
CA SER A 43 4.90 1.81 7.49
C SER A 43 4.26 2.46 6.26
N MET A 44 3.16 3.19 6.46
CA MET A 44 2.55 3.93 5.35
C MET A 44 3.39 5.12 4.92
N THR A 45 3.37 5.41 3.63
CA THR A 45 3.99 6.61 3.03
C THR A 45 3.16 7.10 1.83
N CYS A 46 3.37 8.35 1.43
CA CYS A 46 2.51 9.03 0.47
C CYS A 46 2.81 8.60 -0.97
N LEU A 47 1.89 7.87 -1.60
CA LEU A 47 1.95 7.57 -3.03
C LEU A 47 1.98 8.84 -3.90
N ALA A 48 1.19 9.85 -3.52
CA ALA A 48 1.14 11.13 -4.23
C ALA A 48 2.51 11.85 -4.23
N ALA A 49 3.29 11.72 -3.15
CA ALA A 49 4.61 12.33 -3.06
C ALA A 49 5.65 11.65 -3.98
N VAL A 50 5.54 10.32 -4.15
CA VAL A 50 6.31 9.57 -5.16
C VAL A 50 5.92 10.04 -6.57
N GLY A 51 4.61 10.17 -6.83
CA GLY A 51 4.10 10.67 -8.12
C GLY A 51 4.51 12.12 -8.43
N ALA A 52 4.70 12.95 -7.41
CA ALA A 52 5.15 14.33 -7.53
C ALA A 52 6.69 14.50 -7.55
N ASP A 53 7.44 13.39 -7.68
CA ASP A 53 8.92 13.39 -7.72
C ASP A 53 9.60 14.01 -6.50
N LEU A 54 8.99 13.92 -5.31
CA LEU A 54 9.60 14.42 -4.09
C LEU A 54 10.79 13.54 -3.70
N SER A 55 12.00 14.12 -3.75
CA SER A 55 13.28 13.39 -3.64
C SER A 55 13.41 12.52 -2.40
N GLY A 56 12.90 12.99 -1.26
CA GLY A 56 12.89 12.22 0.00
C GLY A 56 12.05 10.95 -0.08
N PHE A 57 10.87 11.00 -0.70
CA PHE A 57 9.99 9.85 -0.86
C PHE A 57 10.55 8.85 -1.87
N LEU A 58 11.16 9.33 -2.95
CA LEU A 58 11.86 8.49 -3.91
C LEU A 58 13.08 7.80 -3.27
N ALA A 59 13.82 8.50 -2.41
CA ALA A 59 14.94 7.91 -1.66
C ALA A 59 14.44 6.82 -0.70
N SER A 60 13.38 7.10 0.07
CA SER A 60 12.76 6.10 0.94
C SER A 60 12.28 4.86 0.17
N ALA A 61 11.62 5.05 -0.97
CA ALA A 61 11.14 3.94 -1.80
C ALA A 61 12.28 3.10 -2.37
N ARG A 62 13.42 3.70 -2.73
CA ARG A 62 14.62 2.97 -3.19
C ARG A 62 15.31 2.18 -2.08
N SER A 63 15.25 2.68 -0.85
CA SER A 63 15.90 2.07 0.30
C SER A 63 15.00 1.08 1.07
N ALA A 64 13.74 0.94 0.69
CA ALA A 64 12.83 -0.02 1.30
C ALA A 64 13.16 -1.45 0.84
N ASP A 65 13.07 -2.41 1.76
CA ASP A 65 13.18 -3.83 1.42
C ASP A 65 12.00 -4.27 0.54
N LYS A 66 10.81 -3.75 0.84
CA LYS A 66 9.61 -3.93 0.01
C LYS A 66 8.81 -2.65 -0.08
N ASN A 67 8.41 -2.29 -1.31
CA ASN A 67 7.33 -1.35 -1.55
C ASN A 67 6.07 -2.12 -1.87
N VAL A 68 5.00 -1.91 -1.11
CA VAL A 68 3.70 -2.55 -1.32
C VAL A 68 2.71 -1.50 -1.78
N VAL A 69 2.30 -1.59 -3.04
CA VAL A 69 1.36 -0.67 -3.66
C VAL A 69 -0.02 -1.32 -3.70
N ILE A 70 -0.98 -0.69 -3.03
CA ILE A 70 -2.37 -1.14 -2.95
C ILE A 70 -3.21 -0.17 -3.77
N ASP A 71 -3.50 -0.54 -5.01
CA ASP A 71 -4.30 0.24 -5.93
C ASP A 71 -5.80 -0.07 -5.79
N GLY A 72 -6.63 0.96 -5.94
CA GLY A 72 -8.07 0.82 -5.83
C GLY A 72 -8.73 0.23 -7.09
N CYS A 73 -8.10 0.28 -8.25
CA CYS A 73 -8.74 -0.22 -9.47
C CYS A 73 -7.72 -0.56 -10.55
N LYS A 74 -8.20 -1.20 -11.62
CA LYS A 74 -7.41 -1.62 -12.79
C LYS A 74 -6.71 -0.48 -13.55
N VAL A 75 -7.01 0.79 -13.25
CA VAL A 75 -6.21 1.91 -13.76
C VAL A 75 -4.77 1.83 -13.23
N ALA A 76 -4.58 1.26 -12.03
CA ALA A 76 -3.29 0.96 -11.42
C ALA A 76 -2.37 2.19 -11.38
N CYS A 77 -2.89 3.31 -10.87
CA CYS A 77 -2.18 4.58 -10.86
C CYS A 77 -0.87 4.48 -10.06
N GLY A 78 -0.90 3.81 -8.91
CA GLY A 78 0.29 3.62 -8.10
C GLY A 78 1.33 2.75 -8.80
N ALA A 79 0.92 1.62 -9.37
CA ALA A 79 1.84 0.75 -10.11
C ALA A 79 2.49 1.45 -11.30
N LYS A 80 1.73 2.29 -12.02
CA LYS A 80 2.25 3.12 -13.12
C LYS A 80 3.31 4.11 -12.63
N ILE A 81 3.05 4.81 -11.52
CA ILE A 81 4.04 5.70 -10.89
C ILE A 81 5.31 4.91 -10.59
N PHE A 82 5.22 3.78 -9.89
CA PHE A 82 6.39 3.00 -9.51
C PHE A 82 7.18 2.48 -10.71
N THR A 83 6.48 2.01 -11.75
CA THR A 83 7.08 1.54 -12.99
C THR A 83 7.81 2.68 -13.72
N GLU A 84 7.19 3.85 -13.83
CA GLU A 84 7.81 5.04 -14.45
C GLU A 84 9.07 5.47 -13.69
N LYS A 85 9.05 5.42 -12.36
CA LYS A 85 10.20 5.80 -11.52
C LYS A 85 11.25 4.69 -11.37
N GLY A 86 11.05 3.52 -11.99
CA GLY A 86 11.98 2.38 -11.90
C GLY A 86 12.13 1.82 -10.47
N LEU A 87 11.10 1.94 -9.65
CA LEU A 87 11.08 1.46 -8.26
C LEU A 87 10.54 0.02 -8.23
N PRO A 88 11.17 -0.92 -7.51
CA PRO A 88 10.62 -2.26 -7.33
C PRO A 88 9.44 -2.23 -6.36
N PHE A 89 8.39 -3.00 -6.65
CA PHE A 89 7.17 -3.05 -5.84
C PHE A 89 6.40 -4.36 -5.99
N GLU A 90 5.70 -4.73 -4.93
CA GLU A 90 4.58 -5.66 -4.96
C GLU A 90 3.29 -4.88 -5.18
N HIS A 91 2.36 -5.45 -5.95
CA HIS A 91 1.16 -4.74 -6.38
C HIS A 91 -0.10 -5.55 -6.11
N TYR A 92 -1.04 -4.92 -5.41
CA TYR A 92 -2.34 -5.49 -5.10
C TYR A 92 -3.43 -4.53 -5.57
N ILE A 93 -4.47 -5.04 -6.22
CA ILE A 93 -5.60 -4.24 -6.67
C ILE A 93 -6.86 -4.67 -5.93
N THR A 94 -7.52 -3.77 -5.21
CA THR A 94 -8.65 -4.13 -4.34
C THR A 94 -9.84 -4.74 -5.09
N THR A 95 -10.01 -4.44 -6.38
CA THR A 95 -11.05 -5.05 -7.22
C THR A 95 -10.84 -6.55 -7.48
N ASP A 96 -9.63 -7.07 -7.27
CA ASP A 96 -9.33 -8.50 -7.41
C ASP A 96 -9.83 -9.34 -6.24
N PHE A 97 -10.29 -8.66 -5.17
CA PHE A 97 -10.84 -9.28 -3.97
C PHE A 97 -12.37 -9.20 -3.92
N GLY A 98 -13.02 -9.18 -5.08
CA GLY A 98 -14.49 -9.21 -5.20
C GLY A 98 -15.19 -7.86 -5.01
N VAL A 99 -14.44 -6.76 -4.97
CA VAL A 99 -15.00 -5.41 -4.78
C VAL A 99 -15.25 -4.74 -6.12
N LEU A 100 -16.50 -4.36 -6.37
CA LEU A 100 -16.93 -3.66 -7.58
C LEU A 100 -16.99 -2.15 -7.35
N LYS A 101 -16.37 -1.40 -8.27
CA LYS A 101 -16.34 0.07 -8.23
C LYS A 101 -17.77 0.64 -8.33
N GLY A 102 -18.12 1.48 -7.36
CA GLY A 102 -19.43 2.14 -7.24
C GLY A 102 -20.58 1.25 -6.79
N GLN A 103 -20.34 -0.04 -6.53
CA GLN A 103 -21.42 -1.00 -6.21
C GLN A 103 -21.23 -1.65 -4.85
N THR A 104 -20.03 -2.15 -4.53
CA THR A 104 -19.77 -2.84 -3.27
C THR A 104 -19.63 -1.82 -2.12
N PRO A 105 -20.47 -1.89 -1.07
CA PRO A 105 -20.29 -1.08 0.14
C PRO A 105 -19.00 -1.48 0.86
N ILE A 106 -18.24 -0.49 1.34
CA ILE A 106 -17.01 -0.75 2.10
C ILE A 106 -17.37 -0.82 3.58
N THR A 107 -17.51 -2.04 4.10
CA THR A 107 -17.76 -2.33 5.51
C THR A 107 -16.48 -2.75 6.22
N ALA A 108 -16.50 -2.78 7.56
CA ALA A 108 -15.37 -3.27 8.37
C ALA A 108 -14.97 -4.71 7.97
N GLU A 109 -15.95 -5.59 7.75
CA GLU A 109 -15.72 -6.97 7.31
C GLU A 109 -15.00 -7.04 5.95
N VAL A 110 -15.37 -6.20 4.99
CA VAL A 110 -14.70 -6.14 3.68
C VAL A 110 -13.25 -5.67 3.85
N ILE A 111 -13.03 -4.63 4.67
CA ILE A 111 -11.68 -4.11 4.94
C ILE A 111 -10.80 -5.19 5.58
N GLU A 112 -11.28 -5.82 6.64
CA GLU A 112 -10.56 -6.87 7.37
C GLU A 112 -10.26 -8.08 6.48
N THR A 113 -11.24 -8.54 5.70
CA THR A 113 -11.07 -9.67 4.79
C THR A 113 -9.98 -9.40 3.75
N VAL A 114 -10.03 -8.23 3.09
CA VAL A 114 -9.05 -7.86 2.07
C VAL A 114 -7.67 -7.62 2.68
N ALA A 115 -7.59 -6.99 3.85
CA ALA A 115 -6.33 -6.79 4.57
C ALA A 115 -5.69 -8.12 4.99
N LEU A 116 -6.46 -9.07 5.50
CA LEU A 116 -5.98 -10.41 5.84
C LEU A 116 -5.48 -11.17 4.61
N GLN A 117 -6.17 -11.05 3.47
CA GLN A 117 -5.74 -11.69 2.23
C GLN A 117 -4.41 -11.11 1.73
N ILE A 118 -4.29 -9.78 1.64
CA ILE A 118 -3.05 -9.11 1.21
C ILE A 118 -1.93 -9.37 2.20
N GLY A 119 -2.18 -9.27 3.50
CA GLY A 119 -1.16 -9.47 4.55
C GLY A 119 -0.63 -10.90 4.67
N ARG A 120 -1.26 -11.89 4.01
CA ARG A 120 -0.75 -13.26 3.83
C ARG A 120 0.08 -13.45 2.56
N MET A 121 -0.04 -12.53 1.60
CA MET A 121 0.68 -12.55 0.32
C MET A 121 1.96 -11.71 0.34
N MET A 122 2.03 -10.71 1.25
CA MET A 122 3.22 -9.92 1.58
C MET A 122 4.31 -10.72 2.30
#